data_AF-A0A7X3I771-F1
#
_entry.id   AF-A0A7X3I771-F1
#
_cell.length_a   1.000
_cell.length_b   1.000
_cell.length_c   1.000
_cell.angle_alpha   90.00
_cell.angle_beta   90.00
_cell.angle_gamma   90.00
#
_symmetry.space_group_name_H-M   'P 1'
#
loop_
_entity.id
_entity.type
_entity.pdbx_description
1 polymer ?
#
loop_
_entity_poly.entity_id
_entity_poly.type
_entity_poly.pdbx_seq_one_letter_code
_entity_poly.pdbx_strand_id
1 'polypeptide(L)'
;MPKFRRYTLAELKARNDLLNADLDRLQRGEEPSEAELADAPFLDRWRLVGYPGFGPGAGRLCAHGNVQRHPRLPSGPCWTSPIVAMGDGWIRTESRFYALGEPYKPSPDIPDEVAEALGLKR
;
A
#
# COMPACT_ATOMS: atom_id res chain seq x y z
N MET A 1 -7.00 -19.04 -11.57
CA MET A 1 -5.80 -18.28 -11.18
C MET A 1 -5.72 -17.02 -12.03
N PRO A 2 -5.52 -15.82 -11.47
CA PRO A 2 -5.27 -14.64 -12.29
C PRO A 2 -3.98 -14.88 -13.08
N LYS A 3 -4.03 -14.75 -14.41
CA LYS A 3 -2.84 -14.85 -15.25
C LYS A 3 -1.94 -13.65 -14.94
N PHE A 4 -0.74 -13.89 -14.41
CA PHE A 4 0.27 -12.84 -14.29
C PHE A 4 0.70 -12.43 -15.70
N ARG A 5 0.17 -11.31 -16.20
CA ARG A 5 0.65 -10.69 -17.44
C ARG A 5 2.05 -10.14 -17.17
N ARG A 6 3.03 -10.62 -17.92
CA ARG A 6 4.35 -10.00 -17.98
C ARG A 6 4.23 -8.68 -18.76
N TYR A 7 4.82 -7.63 -18.20
CA TYR A 7 4.99 -6.39 -18.93
C TYR A 7 6.06 -6.56 -20.01
N THR A 8 5.87 -5.89 -21.13
CA THR A 8 6.90 -5.67 -22.15
C THR A 8 7.97 -4.71 -21.62
N LEU A 9 9.15 -4.69 -22.24
CA LEU A 9 10.21 -3.75 -21.87
C LEU A 9 9.75 -2.29 -22.03
N ALA A 10 8.95 -1.98 -23.05
CA ALA A 10 8.38 -0.65 -23.25
C ALA A 10 7.44 -0.23 -22.11
N GLU A 11 6.56 -1.13 -21.66
CA GLU A 11 5.67 -0.87 -20.52
C GLU A 11 6.44 -0.71 -19.21
N LEU A 12 7.50 -1.51 -19.01
CA LEU A 12 8.38 -1.37 -17.84
C LEU A 12 9.10 -0.03 -17.86
N LYS A 13 9.65 0.38 -19.00
CA LYS A 13 10.30 1.69 -19.15
C LYS A 13 9.31 2.82 -18.85
N ALA A 14 8.12 2.80 -19.43
CA ALA A 14 7.11 3.82 -19.19
C ALA A 14 6.72 3.92 -17.70
N ARG A 15 6.60 2.77 -17.01
CA ARG A 15 6.34 2.75 -15.56
C ARG A 15 7.48 3.34 -14.73
N ASN A 16 8.72 3.04 -15.11
CA ASN A 16 9.90 3.58 -14.44
C ASN A 16 10.06 5.09 -14.71
N ASP A 17 9.79 5.55 -15.93
CA ASP A 17 9.81 6.96 -16.29
C ASP A 17 8.78 7.75 -15.44
N LEU A 18 7.56 7.22 -15.27
CA LEU A 18 6.54 7.82 -14.39
C LEU A 18 6.97 7.85 -12.92
N LEU A 19 7.56 6.75 -12.43
CA LEU A 19 8.10 6.72 -11.08
C LEU A 19 9.20 7.77 -10.88
N ASN A 20 10.15 7.87 -11.81
CA ASN A 20 11.24 8.84 -11.71
C ASN A 20 10.71 10.27 -11.76
N ALA A 21 9.73 10.58 -12.62
CA ALA A 21 9.11 11.90 -12.65
C ALA A 21 8.43 12.27 -11.31
N ASP A 22 7.76 11.30 -10.67
CA ASP A 22 7.19 11.50 -9.34
C ASP A 22 8.28 11.71 -8.28
N LEU A 23 9.37 10.94 -8.33
CA LEU A 23 10.50 11.10 -7.40
C LEU A 23 11.18 12.45 -7.57
N ASP A 24 11.36 12.93 -8.80
CA ASP A 24 11.92 14.25 -9.08
C ASP A 24 11.01 15.36 -8.52
N ARG A 25 9.68 15.23 -8.66
CA ARG A 25 8.70 16.15 -8.03
C ARG A 25 8.82 16.15 -6.51
N LEU A 26 8.77 14.97 -5.91
CA LEU A 26 8.86 14.82 -4.45
C LEU A 26 10.19 15.34 -3.90
N GLN A 27 11.30 15.16 -4.61
CA GLN A 27 12.60 15.69 -4.22
C GLN A 27 12.64 17.23 -4.21
N ARG A 28 11.81 17.90 -5.02
CA ARG A 28 11.61 19.36 -4.98
C ARG A 28 10.61 19.81 -3.89
N GLY A 29 10.06 18.88 -3.11
CA GLY A 29 9.04 19.14 -2.10
C GLY A 29 7.62 19.26 -2.67
N GLU A 30 7.42 18.88 -3.93
CA GLU A 30 6.09 18.89 -4.56
C GLU A 30 5.35 17.58 -4.21
N GLU A 31 4.48 17.65 -3.22
CA GLU A 31 3.60 16.55 -2.82
C GLU A 31 2.44 16.31 -3.81
N PRO A 32 1.84 15.10 -3.84
CA PRO A 32 0.65 14.87 -4.64
C PRO A 32 -0.50 15.81 -4.21
N SER A 33 -1.16 16.39 -5.19
CA SER A 33 -2.32 17.25 -4.96
C SER A 33 -3.53 16.49 -4.43
N GLU A 34 -4.47 17.20 -3.83
CA GLU A 34 -5.74 16.62 -3.36
C GLU A 34 -6.50 15.89 -4.48
N ALA A 35 -6.48 16.43 -5.70
CA ALA A 35 -7.10 15.80 -6.87
C ALA A 35 -6.41 14.48 -7.24
N GLU A 36 -5.07 14.45 -7.24
CA GLU A 36 -4.31 13.21 -7.48
C GLU A 36 -4.62 12.15 -6.41
N LEU A 37 -4.78 12.55 -5.15
CA LEU A 37 -5.15 11.65 -4.06
C LEU A 37 -6.61 11.20 -4.11
N ALA A 38 -7.52 12.05 -4.58
CA ALA A 38 -8.93 11.70 -4.76
C ALA A 38 -9.11 10.57 -5.80
N ASP A 39 -8.29 10.60 -6.85
CA ASP A 39 -8.27 9.58 -7.92
C ASP A 39 -7.39 8.36 -7.58
N ALA A 40 -6.51 8.48 -6.58
CA ALA A 40 -5.66 7.39 -6.14
C ALA A 40 -6.46 6.27 -5.43
N PRO A 41 -5.98 5.01 -5.50
CA PRO A 41 -6.49 3.96 -4.65
C PRO A 41 -6.41 4.37 -3.19
N PHE A 42 -7.49 4.12 -2.45
CA PHE A 42 -7.58 4.43 -1.03
C PHE A 42 -7.20 3.20 -0.21
N LEU A 43 -6.26 3.34 0.72
CA LEU A 43 -5.78 2.26 1.58
C LEU A 43 -6.11 2.57 3.03
N ASP A 44 -7.02 1.79 3.61
CA ASP A 44 -7.52 1.97 4.96
C ASP A 44 -7.14 0.80 5.87
N ARG A 45 -7.13 1.03 7.19
CA ARG A 45 -6.68 0.08 8.21
C ARG A 45 -5.32 -0.51 7.82
N TRP A 46 -4.38 0.37 7.49
CA TRP A 46 -3.11 0.00 6.88
C TRP A 46 -1.97 -0.07 7.90
N ARG A 47 -0.98 -0.92 7.65
CA ARG A 47 0.27 -0.99 8.44
C ARG A 47 1.47 -1.24 7.54
N LEU A 48 2.63 -0.78 7.97
CA LEU A 48 3.90 -1.10 7.33
C LEU A 48 4.33 -2.53 7.67
N VAL A 49 4.75 -3.26 6.65
CA VAL A 49 5.28 -4.62 6.76
C VAL A 49 6.46 -4.80 5.80
N GLY A 50 7.23 -5.87 5.96
CA GLY A 50 8.21 -6.27 4.96
C GLY A 50 7.51 -6.79 3.70
N TYR A 51 8.02 -6.40 2.52
CA TYR A 51 7.51 -6.90 1.25
C TYR A 51 7.75 -8.42 1.14
N PRO A 52 6.73 -9.23 0.81
CA PRO A 52 6.84 -10.68 0.75
C PRO A 52 7.97 -11.14 -0.19
N GLY A 53 8.70 -12.18 0.20
CA GLY A 53 9.71 -12.82 -0.65
C GLY A 53 11.15 -12.32 -0.46
N PHE A 54 11.41 -11.38 0.45
CA PHE A 54 12.75 -11.00 0.87
C PHE A 54 13.04 -11.53 2.28
N GLY A 55 14.26 -12.05 2.50
CA GLY A 55 14.70 -12.55 3.80
C GLY A 55 14.84 -11.43 4.86
N PRO A 56 14.98 -11.79 6.14
CA PRO A 56 15.19 -10.82 7.22
C PRO A 56 16.42 -9.95 6.95
N GLY A 57 16.29 -8.63 7.10
CA GLY A 57 17.40 -7.66 6.97
C GLY A 57 17.59 -7.03 5.59
N ALA A 58 16.97 -7.57 4.53
CA ALA A 58 17.02 -7.01 3.16
C ALA A 58 15.64 -6.57 2.61
N GLY A 59 14.60 -6.66 3.45
CA GLY A 59 13.22 -6.46 3.06
C GLY A 59 12.90 -5.00 2.76
N ARG A 60 12.40 -4.75 1.55
CA ARG A 60 11.81 -3.46 1.20
C ARG A 60 10.49 -3.30 1.96
N LEU A 61 10.17 -2.11 2.46
CA LEU A 61 8.88 -1.87 3.12
C LEU A 61 7.74 -1.86 2.11
N CYS A 62 6.60 -2.41 2.47
CA CYS A 62 5.34 -2.18 1.79
C CYS A 62 4.22 -1.96 2.82
N ALA A 63 3.02 -1.60 2.35
CA ALA A 63 1.85 -1.51 3.19
C ALA A 63 0.96 -2.74 3.00
N HIS A 64 0.39 -3.22 4.10
CA HIS A 64 -0.73 -4.17 4.09
C HIS A 64 -1.96 -3.50 4.70
N GLY A 65 -3.10 -3.57 4.02
CA GLY A 65 -4.33 -2.91 4.44
C GLY A 65 -5.50 -3.24 3.52
N ASN A 66 -6.63 -2.56 3.72
CA ASN A 66 -7.82 -2.72 2.88
C ASN A 66 -7.84 -1.66 1.80
N VAL A 67 -7.65 -2.08 0.55
CA VAL A 67 -7.69 -1.19 -0.61
C VAL A 67 -9.11 -1.03 -1.13
N GLN A 68 -9.40 0.16 -1.64
CA GLN A 68 -10.61 0.52 -2.36
C GLN A 68 -10.23 1.32 -3.61
N ARG A 69 -11.10 1.34 -4.61
CA ARG A 69 -10.90 2.08 -5.87
C ARG A 69 -9.61 1.71 -6.62
N HIS A 70 -9.08 0.51 -6.39
CA HIS A 70 -7.87 0.07 -7.08
C HIS A 70 -8.21 -0.34 -8.52
N PRO A 71 -7.49 0.16 -9.56
CA PRO A 71 -7.88 -0.04 -10.95
C PRO A 71 -7.72 -1.48 -11.47
N ARG A 72 -7.11 -2.37 -10.67
CA ARG A 72 -6.84 -3.77 -11.07
C ARG A 72 -7.22 -4.81 -10.03
N LEU A 73 -7.55 -4.39 -8.81
CA LEU A 73 -7.81 -5.30 -7.69
C LEU A 73 -9.21 -4.98 -7.17
N PRO A 74 -9.99 -6.00 -6.77
CA PRO A 74 -11.22 -5.75 -6.04
C PRO A 74 -10.91 -5.06 -4.70
N SER A 75 -11.91 -4.40 -4.13
CA SER A 75 -11.78 -3.86 -2.78
C SER A 75 -11.54 -4.98 -1.76
N GLY A 76 -10.68 -4.74 -0.77
CA GLY A 76 -10.36 -5.71 0.28
C GLY A 76 -8.88 -5.73 0.65
N PRO A 77 -8.43 -6.74 1.41
CA PRO A 77 -7.04 -6.85 1.86
C PRO A 77 -6.05 -6.94 0.69
N CYS A 78 -4.95 -6.19 0.76
CA CYS A 78 -3.87 -6.26 -0.21
C CYS A 78 -2.51 -5.93 0.40
N TRP A 79 -1.45 -6.44 -0.22
CA TRP A 79 -0.10 -5.90 -0.09
C TRP A 79 0.17 -4.95 -1.24
N THR A 80 0.71 -3.78 -0.94
CA THR A 80 1.20 -2.88 -1.97
C THR A 80 2.53 -3.38 -2.53
N SER A 81 2.93 -2.85 -3.70
CA SER A 81 4.34 -2.88 -4.10
C SER A 81 5.19 -2.11 -3.07
N PRO A 82 6.53 -2.28 -3.08
CA PRO A 82 7.42 -1.56 -2.19
C PRO A 82 7.19 -0.05 -2.19
N ILE A 83 7.27 0.53 -1.00
CA ILE A 83 7.17 1.97 -0.76
C ILE A 83 8.50 2.62 -1.14
N VAL A 84 8.42 3.76 -1.81
CA VAL A 84 9.58 4.59 -2.19
C VAL A 84 9.54 5.96 -1.51
N ALA A 85 8.35 6.46 -1.16
CA ALA A 85 8.15 7.68 -0.39
C ALA A 85 6.81 7.64 0.35
N MET A 86 6.68 8.42 1.41
CA MET A 86 5.46 8.58 2.21
C MET A 86 5.41 10.02 2.72
N GLY A 87 4.21 10.58 2.77
CA GLY A 87 3.93 11.88 3.37
C GLY A 87 2.66 11.83 4.20
N ASP A 88 2.11 13.00 4.55
CA ASP A 88 0.89 13.06 5.34
C ASP A 88 -0.32 12.60 4.50
N GLY A 89 -0.98 11.53 4.94
CA GLY A 89 -2.16 11.00 4.23
C GLY A 89 -1.88 10.29 2.90
N TRP A 90 -0.62 10.04 2.50
CA TRP A 90 -0.32 9.35 1.24
C TRP A 90 0.94 8.48 1.26
N ILE A 91 0.98 7.46 0.37
CA ILE A 91 2.19 6.69 0.06
C ILE A 91 2.46 6.65 -1.44
N ARG A 92 3.73 6.81 -1.84
CA ARG A 92 4.20 6.46 -3.18
C ARG A 92 4.85 5.08 -3.11
N THR A 93 4.31 4.15 -3.86
CA THR A 93 4.90 2.82 -4.06
C THR A 93 5.73 2.80 -5.34
N GLU A 94 6.27 1.68 -5.79
CA GLU A 94 6.84 1.62 -7.15
C GLU A 94 5.78 1.84 -8.25
N SER A 95 4.52 1.47 -7.97
CA SER A 95 3.50 1.36 -9.02
C SER A 95 2.53 2.54 -9.12
N ARG A 96 2.31 3.29 -8.03
CA ARG A 96 1.37 4.43 -7.91
C ARG A 96 1.42 5.07 -6.54
N PHE A 97 0.79 6.24 -6.43
CA PHE A 97 0.31 6.80 -5.17
C PHE A 97 -0.89 6.04 -4.62
N TYR A 98 -1.04 6.05 -3.29
CA TYR A 98 -2.27 5.72 -2.58
C TYR A 98 -2.59 6.86 -1.62
N ALA A 99 -3.87 7.19 -1.51
CA ALA A 99 -4.39 7.96 -0.40
C ALA A 99 -4.56 7.04 0.82
N LEU A 100 -4.24 7.53 2.01
CA LEU A 100 -4.31 6.77 3.25
C LEU A 100 -5.56 7.14 4.05
N GLY A 101 -6.22 6.11 4.57
CA GLY A 101 -7.21 6.22 5.62
C GLY A 101 -6.58 6.06 6.99
N GLU A 102 -7.36 5.50 7.92
CA GLU A 102 -6.90 5.26 9.28
C GLU A 102 -5.80 4.18 9.28
N PRO A 103 -4.71 4.39 10.03
CA PRO A 103 -3.76 3.32 10.25
C PRO A 103 -4.44 2.17 11.00
N TYR A 104 -3.98 0.94 10.75
CA TYR A 104 -4.40 -0.23 11.51
C TYR A 104 -4.05 -0.02 12.98
N LYS A 105 -5.08 0.13 13.80
CA LYS A 105 -4.97 0.07 15.25
C LYS A 105 -5.21 -1.38 15.65
N PRO A 106 -4.22 -2.10 16.20
CA PRO A 106 -4.51 -3.40 16.78
C PRO A 106 -5.64 -3.22 17.79
N SER A 107 -6.65 -4.09 17.76
CA SER A 107 -7.52 -4.22 18.92
C SER A 107 -6.61 -4.45 20.12
N PRO A 108 -6.86 -3.83 21.30
CA PRO A 108 -6.26 -4.35 22.52
C PRO A 108 -6.51 -5.86 22.50
N ASP A 109 -5.45 -6.64 22.71
CA ASP A 109 -5.55 -8.09 22.81
C ASP A 109 -6.71 -8.35 23.77
N ILE A 110 -7.81 -8.86 23.24
CA ILE A 110 -8.95 -9.20 24.08
C ILE A 110 -8.41 -10.37 24.92
N PRO A 111 -8.29 -10.21 26.25
CA PRO A 111 -7.84 -11.29 27.10
C PRO A 111 -8.69 -12.52 26.80
N ASP A 112 -8.10 -13.71 26.85
CA ASP A 112 -8.79 -14.95 26.45
C ASP A 112 -10.13 -15.10 27.20
N GLU A 113 -10.17 -14.67 28.45
CA GLU A 113 -11.39 -14.58 29.29
C GLU A 113 -12.51 -13.70 28.69
N VAL A 114 -12.19 -12.58 28.05
CA VAL A 114 -13.16 -11.69 27.39
C VAL A 114 -13.55 -12.25 26.02
N ALA A 115 -12.63 -12.90 25.30
CA ALA A 115 -12.94 -13.56 24.03
C ALA A 115 -13.90 -14.75 24.23
N GLU A 116 -13.69 -15.55 25.29
CA GLU A 116 -14.59 -16.61 25.70
C GLU A 116 -15.96 -16.07 26.14
N ALA A 117 -16.00 -15.02 26.97
CA ALA A 117 -17.26 -14.40 27.41
C ALA A 117 -18.08 -13.82 26.25
N LEU A 118 -17.43 -13.36 25.18
CA LEU A 118 -18.06 -12.85 23.96
C LEU A 118 -18.35 -13.95 22.93
N GLY A 119 -18.04 -15.22 23.21
CA GLY A 119 -18.30 -16.35 22.31
C GLY A 119 -17.45 -16.36 21.03
N LEU A 120 -16.34 -15.60 21.01
CA LEU A 120 -15.41 -15.53 19.90
C LEU A 120 -14.43 -16.70 20.00
N LYS A 121 -14.66 -17.79 19.26
CA LYS A 121 -13.72 -18.92 19.18
C LYS A 121 -12.47 -18.52 18.40
N ARG A 122 -11.29 -18.73 18.99
CA ARG A 122 -10.01 -18.72 18.27
C ARG A 122 -9.82 -20.02 17.48
#